data_AF-A0A1F9NQY8-F1
#
_entry.id   AF-A0A1F9NQY8-F1
#
_cell.length_a   1.000
_cell.length_b   1.000
_cell.length_c   1.000
_cell.angle_alpha   90.00
_cell.angle_beta   90.00
_cell.angle_gamma   90.00
#
_symmetry.space_group_name_H-M   'P 1'
#
loop_
_entity.id
_entity.type
_entity.pdbx_description
1 polymer ?
#
loop_
_entity_poly.entity_id
_entity_poly.type
_entity_poly.pdbx_seq_one_letter_code
_entity_poly.pdbx_strand_id
1 'polypeptide(L)'
;MCLPQINLNLRLAMDQPLKQILLKFKFEAEGDDSFIGKVNNLFCAEGPVVLQAAFQLLAGIDIPERSCETLWEKALQHRSKLMNRLKRNIDITTALSDYLQTETGFLQHPRLIEAMLYENVIQETIHDKLTGLFNRTYFDEAYSQQVALAHRYYHDLTVIFLDIDNFKDVNDTYGHLAGDEALRKVAEIILQEKRDSDIAARYGGEEFVLLLTYTDNVSAYVFAERLRKRIENLEFRFQNQLIKLTVSGGIASFPLHSQDPQKLLQMADNAVYLAKGAGKNKIAHFKEEKRRYLRVKIQQPVLAKELDFDNTETFSGMSKDICVGGILFENSVSLPLGALITVKVPVNGSDPIILIGNVVRVEAFDNGRFDIGMTTSFKKMDKIANAEIASILHTDKAAE
;
A
#
# COMPACT_ATOMS: atom_id res chain seq x y z
N MET A 1 -36.36 -8.17 -15.81
CA MET A 1 -35.52 -7.14 -16.47
C MET A 1 -34.61 -6.59 -15.40
N CYS A 2 -33.33 -6.95 -15.43
CA CYS A 2 -32.38 -6.70 -14.36
C CYS A 2 -32.19 -5.19 -14.14
N LEU A 3 -32.35 -4.77 -12.88
CA LEU A 3 -31.85 -3.49 -12.39
C LEU A 3 -30.32 -3.50 -12.55
N PRO A 4 -29.69 -2.50 -13.20
CA PRO A 4 -28.27 -2.32 -13.05
C PRO A 4 -28.02 -1.92 -11.59
N GLN A 5 -27.23 -2.72 -10.86
CA GLN A 5 -26.55 -2.25 -9.66
C GLN A 5 -25.67 -1.07 -10.09
N ILE A 6 -26.18 0.14 -9.90
CA ILE A 6 -25.46 1.38 -10.11
C ILE A 6 -24.39 1.42 -9.03
N ASN A 7 -23.12 1.28 -9.44
CA ASN A 7 -21.95 1.55 -8.62
C ASN A 7 -21.97 3.03 -8.22
N LEU A 8 -22.56 3.32 -7.06
CA LEU A 8 -22.78 4.67 -6.51
C LEU A 8 -21.46 5.42 -6.22
N ASN A 9 -20.34 4.71 -6.10
CA ASN A 9 -19.05 5.29 -5.72
C ASN A 9 -18.19 5.76 -6.92
N LEU A 10 -18.51 5.33 -8.15
CA LEU A 10 -17.59 5.42 -9.29
C LEU A 10 -17.71 6.69 -10.14
N ARG A 11 -18.73 7.53 -9.90
CA ARG A 11 -18.84 8.86 -10.56
C ARG A 11 -18.39 10.02 -9.68
N LEU A 12 -18.13 9.78 -8.40
CA LEU A 12 -17.66 10.82 -7.46
C LEU A 12 -16.25 11.33 -7.76
N ALA A 13 -15.47 10.66 -8.61
CA ALA A 13 -14.08 11.04 -8.91
C ALA A 13 -13.90 11.87 -10.20
N MET A 14 -14.81 11.77 -11.18
CA MET A 14 -14.65 12.48 -12.47
C MET A 14 -15.32 13.86 -12.53
N ASP A 15 -16.06 14.26 -11.49
CA ASP A 15 -16.85 15.51 -11.46
C ASP A 15 -16.52 16.43 -10.26
N GLN A 16 -15.43 16.13 -9.54
CA GLN A 16 -14.98 16.89 -8.35
C GLN A 16 -14.89 18.41 -8.58
N PRO A 17 -14.38 18.93 -9.72
CA PRO A 17 -14.25 20.38 -9.91
C PRO A 17 -15.61 21.08 -9.98
N LEU A 18 -16.54 20.56 -10.77
CA LEU A 18 -17.87 21.14 -10.95
C LEU A 18 -18.67 21.07 -9.64
N LYS A 19 -18.63 19.93 -8.95
CA LYS A 19 -19.30 19.77 -7.66
C LYS A 19 -18.78 20.76 -6.62
N GLN A 20 -17.45 20.98 -6.56
CA GLN A 20 -16.84 21.99 -5.67
C GLN A 20 -17.26 23.42 -6.03
N ILE A 21 -17.29 23.75 -7.33
CA ILE A 21 -17.74 25.07 -7.80
C ILE A 21 -19.21 25.29 -7.39
N LEU A 22 -20.08 24.30 -7.57
CA LEU A 22 -21.48 24.39 -7.21
C LEU A 22 -21.69 24.47 -5.69
N LEU A 23 -20.91 23.74 -4.90
CA LEU A 23 -20.89 23.87 -3.43
C LEU A 23 -20.52 25.30 -3.02
N LYS A 24 -19.46 25.85 -3.61
CA LYS A 24 -19.03 27.23 -3.36
C LYS A 24 -20.12 28.22 -3.75
N PHE A 25 -20.78 28.02 -4.89
CA PHE A 25 -21.92 28.86 -5.29
C PHE A 25 -23.07 28.81 -4.29
N LYS A 26 -23.42 27.61 -3.79
CA LYS A 26 -24.48 27.43 -2.79
C LYS A 26 -24.15 28.13 -1.48
N PHE A 27 -22.87 28.17 -1.09
CA PHE A 27 -22.39 28.84 0.13
C PHE A 27 -22.34 30.36 0.00
N GLU A 28 -21.82 30.88 -1.11
CA GLU A 28 -21.65 32.32 -1.33
C GLU A 28 -22.91 33.03 -1.85
N ALA A 29 -23.96 32.28 -2.17
CA ALA A 29 -25.19 32.87 -2.69
C ALA A 29 -26.01 33.48 -1.56
N GLU A 30 -26.58 34.66 -1.82
CA GLU A 30 -27.62 35.25 -0.97
C GLU A 30 -28.97 34.53 -1.22
N GLY A 31 -29.03 33.26 -0.83
CA GLY A 31 -30.18 32.38 -1.01
C GLY A 31 -30.28 31.72 -2.39
N ASP A 32 -31.34 30.93 -2.56
CA ASP A 32 -31.44 29.99 -3.68
C ASP A 32 -31.61 30.64 -5.05
N ASP A 33 -32.24 31.81 -5.14
CA ASP A 33 -32.40 32.49 -6.43
C ASP A 33 -31.04 32.94 -6.99
N SER A 34 -30.15 33.43 -6.12
CA SER A 34 -28.75 33.73 -6.47
C SER A 34 -27.99 32.46 -6.88
N PHE A 35 -28.17 31.36 -6.14
CA PHE A 35 -27.54 30.08 -6.47
C PHE A 35 -28.02 29.55 -7.84
N ILE A 36 -29.34 29.51 -8.09
CA ILE A 36 -29.93 29.09 -9.36
C ILE A 36 -29.40 29.95 -10.52
N GLY A 37 -29.29 31.27 -10.32
CA GLY A 37 -28.69 32.17 -11.30
C GLY A 37 -27.24 31.80 -11.65
N LYS A 38 -26.40 31.53 -10.63
CA LYS A 38 -25.02 31.08 -10.84
C LYS A 38 -24.95 29.72 -11.56
N VAL A 39 -25.81 28.76 -11.21
CA VAL A 39 -25.91 27.45 -11.89
C VAL A 39 -26.29 27.61 -13.36
N ASN A 40 -27.33 28.40 -13.65
CA ASN A 40 -27.81 28.62 -15.03
C ASN A 40 -26.74 29.32 -15.89
N ASN A 41 -26.01 30.28 -15.32
CA ASN A 41 -24.90 30.93 -16.02
C ASN A 41 -23.78 29.95 -16.36
N LEU A 42 -23.42 29.06 -15.43
CA LEU A 42 -22.41 28.04 -15.67
C LEU A 42 -22.88 26.99 -16.69
N PHE A 43 -24.15 26.61 -16.65
CA PHE A 43 -24.78 25.75 -17.65
C PHE A 43 -24.65 26.32 -19.07
N CYS A 44 -24.79 27.63 -19.26
CA CYS A 44 -24.59 28.25 -20.57
C CYS A 44 -23.16 28.10 -21.11
N ALA A 45 -22.16 27.94 -20.23
CA ALA A 45 -20.75 27.81 -20.62
C ALA A 45 -20.31 26.34 -20.81
N GLU A 46 -20.74 25.46 -19.89
CA GLU A 46 -20.23 24.08 -19.76
C GLU A 46 -21.27 23.01 -20.18
N GLY A 47 -22.52 23.41 -20.44
CA GLY A 47 -23.57 22.53 -20.93
C GLY A 47 -24.21 21.61 -19.86
N PRO A 48 -24.90 20.53 -20.29
CA PRO A 48 -25.74 19.69 -19.43
C PRO A 48 -25.05 19.04 -18.23
N VAL A 49 -23.73 18.87 -18.28
CA VAL A 49 -22.92 18.28 -17.18
C VAL A 49 -23.07 19.09 -15.89
N VAL A 50 -23.26 20.41 -15.99
CA VAL A 50 -23.50 21.28 -14.83
C VAL A 50 -24.79 20.91 -14.09
N LEU A 51 -25.86 20.62 -14.84
CA LEU A 51 -27.13 20.26 -14.24
C LEU A 51 -27.08 18.86 -13.63
N GLN A 52 -26.34 17.92 -14.24
CA GLN A 52 -26.07 16.61 -13.61
C GLN A 52 -25.40 16.78 -12.25
N ALA A 53 -24.33 17.57 -12.19
CA ALA A 53 -23.64 17.87 -10.94
C ALA A 53 -24.57 18.57 -9.93
N ALA A 54 -25.47 19.46 -10.38
CA ALA A 54 -26.45 20.11 -9.51
C ALA A 54 -27.48 19.11 -8.95
N PHE A 55 -27.99 18.17 -9.75
CA PHE A 55 -28.88 17.11 -9.28
C PHE A 55 -28.19 16.17 -8.29
N GLN A 56 -26.93 15.84 -8.54
CA GLN A 56 -26.14 15.01 -7.63
C GLN A 56 -25.87 15.76 -6.31
N LEU A 57 -25.60 17.07 -6.37
CA LEU A 57 -25.37 17.90 -5.20
C LEU A 57 -26.64 18.08 -4.34
N LEU A 58 -27.77 18.40 -4.97
CA LEU A 58 -29.00 18.76 -4.27
C LEU A 58 -29.82 17.54 -3.85
N ALA A 59 -29.87 16.52 -4.70
CA ALA A 59 -30.78 15.38 -4.52
C ALA A 59 -30.06 14.02 -4.43
N GLY A 60 -28.74 13.98 -4.61
CA GLY A 60 -27.97 12.73 -4.55
C GLY A 60 -28.30 11.75 -5.68
N ILE A 61 -28.81 12.23 -6.81
CA ILE A 61 -29.24 11.39 -7.94
C ILE A 61 -28.46 11.69 -9.21
N ASP A 62 -28.21 10.63 -9.98
CA ASP A 62 -27.65 10.72 -11.32
C ASP A 62 -28.77 10.79 -12.36
N ILE A 63 -28.88 11.93 -13.04
CA ILE A 63 -29.84 12.12 -14.14
C ILE A 63 -29.12 12.04 -15.49
N PRO A 64 -29.68 11.37 -16.52
CA PRO A 64 -29.11 11.40 -17.87
C PRO A 64 -29.09 12.83 -18.46
N GLU A 65 -28.00 13.22 -19.13
CA GLU A 65 -27.81 14.57 -19.74
C GLU A 65 -29.03 15.03 -20.55
N ARG A 66 -29.54 14.15 -21.43
CA ARG A 66 -30.70 14.41 -22.30
C ARG A 66 -31.98 14.83 -21.56
N SER A 67 -32.08 14.55 -20.27
CA SER A 67 -33.25 14.82 -19.44
C SER A 67 -33.01 15.95 -18.43
N CYS A 68 -31.76 16.34 -18.19
CA CYS A 68 -31.40 17.23 -17.09
C CYS A 68 -32.04 18.61 -17.22
N GLU A 69 -31.93 19.23 -18.40
CA GLU A 69 -32.49 20.56 -18.66
C GLU A 69 -34.01 20.58 -18.46
N THR A 70 -34.72 19.62 -19.07
CA THR A 70 -36.18 19.53 -18.94
C THR A 70 -36.61 19.32 -17.50
N LEU A 71 -35.91 18.48 -16.75
CA LEU A 71 -36.23 18.20 -15.34
C LEU A 71 -35.89 19.40 -14.44
N TRP A 72 -34.80 20.11 -14.73
CA TRP A 72 -34.41 21.32 -14.00
C TRP A 72 -35.45 22.42 -14.16
N GLU A 73 -35.87 22.71 -15.40
CA GLU A 73 -36.92 23.69 -15.67
C GLU A 73 -38.24 23.35 -14.97
N LYS A 74 -38.66 22.08 -15.04
CA LYS A 74 -39.89 21.64 -14.39
C LYS A 74 -39.80 21.75 -12.87
N ALA A 75 -38.64 21.45 -12.27
CA ALA A 75 -38.42 21.64 -10.85
C ALA A 75 -38.46 23.11 -10.43
N LEU A 76 -37.90 24.03 -11.23
CA LEU A 76 -37.98 25.48 -10.99
C LEU A 76 -39.43 25.99 -11.10
N GLN A 77 -40.18 25.52 -12.10
CA GLN A 77 -41.61 25.82 -12.22
C GLN A 77 -42.41 25.28 -11.03
N HIS A 78 -42.08 24.07 -10.57
CA HIS A 78 -42.69 23.47 -9.39
C HIS A 78 -42.41 24.30 -8.13
N ARG A 79 -41.16 24.72 -7.92
CA ARG A 79 -40.78 25.64 -6.84
C ARG A 79 -41.61 26.92 -6.86
N SER A 80 -41.75 27.56 -8.02
CA SER A 80 -42.55 28.77 -8.19
C SER A 80 -44.03 28.54 -7.84
N LYS A 81 -44.61 27.41 -8.27
CA LYS A 81 -45.98 27.02 -7.88
C LYS A 81 -46.13 26.84 -6.36
N LEU A 82 -45.17 26.18 -5.71
CA LEU A 82 -45.16 25.98 -4.26
C LEU A 82 -45.05 27.31 -3.51
N MET A 83 -44.12 28.19 -3.91
CA MET A 83 -43.95 29.52 -3.31
C MET A 83 -45.23 30.35 -3.39
N ASN A 84 -45.88 30.34 -4.56
CA ASN A 84 -47.12 31.09 -4.78
C ASN A 84 -48.30 30.59 -3.92
N ARG A 85 -48.38 29.28 -3.70
CA ARG A 85 -49.42 28.65 -2.86
C ARG A 85 -49.16 28.81 -1.37
N LEU A 86 -47.93 28.59 -0.94
CA LEU A 86 -47.55 28.59 0.47
C LEU A 86 -47.20 29.98 1.01
N LYS A 87 -47.12 30.99 0.14
CA LYS A 87 -46.81 32.40 0.48
C LYS A 87 -45.53 32.55 1.30
N ARG A 88 -44.54 31.71 1.02
CA ARG A 88 -43.21 31.73 1.63
C ARG A 88 -42.16 31.28 0.63
N ASN A 89 -40.90 31.60 0.92
CA ASN A 89 -39.80 31.05 0.14
C ASN A 89 -39.68 29.53 0.36
N ILE A 90 -39.35 28.81 -0.71
CA ILE A 90 -39.15 27.37 -0.72
C ILE A 90 -37.73 27.11 -1.16
N ASP A 91 -36.99 26.30 -0.40
CA ASP A 91 -35.63 25.94 -0.77
C ASP A 91 -35.62 25.05 -2.04
N ILE A 92 -34.64 25.27 -2.92
CA ILE A 92 -34.51 24.57 -4.20
C ILE A 92 -34.38 23.06 -4.01
N THR A 93 -33.64 22.62 -3.00
CA THR A 93 -33.46 21.21 -2.64
C THR A 93 -34.79 20.58 -2.25
N THR A 94 -35.62 21.33 -1.50
CA THR A 94 -36.97 20.91 -1.10
C THR A 94 -37.88 20.77 -2.32
N ALA A 95 -37.94 21.80 -3.17
CA ALA A 95 -38.81 21.77 -4.35
C ALA A 95 -38.36 20.71 -5.37
N LEU A 96 -37.06 20.52 -5.53
CA LEU A 96 -36.47 19.51 -6.41
C LEU A 96 -36.83 18.11 -5.91
N SER A 97 -36.64 17.85 -4.62
CA SER A 97 -36.92 16.55 -3.99
C SER A 97 -38.41 16.20 -4.08
N ASP A 98 -39.29 17.15 -3.81
CA ASP A 98 -40.75 17.00 -3.92
C ASP A 98 -41.14 16.71 -5.39
N TYR A 99 -40.66 17.51 -6.34
CA TYR A 99 -40.93 17.32 -7.76
C TYR A 99 -40.49 15.93 -8.26
N LEU A 100 -39.27 15.53 -7.93
CA LEU A 100 -38.72 14.24 -8.36
C LEU A 100 -39.46 13.06 -7.71
N GLN A 101 -39.85 13.19 -6.44
CA GLN A 101 -40.63 12.16 -5.77
C GLN A 101 -42.04 12.03 -6.37
N THR A 102 -42.76 13.14 -6.52
CA THR A 102 -44.18 13.14 -6.90
C THR A 102 -44.39 12.89 -8.40
N GLU A 103 -43.57 13.50 -9.26
CA GLU A 103 -43.87 13.57 -10.70
C GLU A 103 -43.04 12.59 -11.54
N THR A 104 -41.92 12.09 -11.01
CA THR A 104 -40.99 11.25 -11.78
C THR A 104 -40.76 9.87 -11.19
N GLY A 105 -40.99 9.70 -9.87
CA GLY A 105 -40.65 8.46 -9.16
C GLY A 105 -39.16 8.19 -9.04
N PHE A 106 -38.28 9.12 -9.44
CA PHE A 106 -36.82 8.98 -9.33
C PHE A 106 -36.36 8.92 -7.87
N LEU A 107 -37.13 9.49 -6.95
CA LEU A 107 -36.86 9.47 -5.51
C LEU A 107 -37.99 8.78 -4.77
N GLN A 108 -37.75 7.58 -4.25
CA GLN A 108 -38.75 6.88 -3.41
C GLN A 108 -38.66 7.29 -1.94
N HIS A 109 -37.43 7.55 -1.44
CA HIS A 109 -37.17 7.90 -0.04
C HIS A 109 -36.13 9.03 0.04
N PRO A 110 -36.49 10.28 -0.31
CA PRO A 110 -35.55 11.40 -0.30
C PRO A 110 -35.02 11.66 1.12
N ARG A 111 -33.70 11.78 1.25
CA ARG A 111 -33.01 12.22 2.48
C ARG A 111 -32.35 13.55 2.19
N LEU A 112 -32.78 14.60 2.89
CA LEU A 112 -32.11 15.90 2.85
C LEU A 112 -30.96 15.87 3.86
N ILE A 113 -29.74 15.85 3.34
CA ILE A 113 -28.51 15.96 4.13
C ILE A 113 -27.89 17.30 3.77
N GLU A 114 -27.45 18.06 4.76
CA GLU A 114 -26.72 19.30 4.52
C GLU A 114 -25.44 19.01 3.73
N ALA A 115 -25.26 19.70 2.60
CA ALA A 115 -24.20 19.38 1.64
C ALA A 115 -22.78 19.44 2.26
N MET A 116 -22.56 20.38 3.19
CA MET A 116 -21.30 20.48 3.94
C MET A 116 -21.10 19.32 4.91
N LEU A 117 -22.17 18.86 5.57
CA LEU A 117 -22.09 17.67 6.42
C LEU A 117 -21.79 16.43 5.57
N TYR A 118 -22.39 16.31 4.39
CA TYR A 118 -22.13 15.20 3.47
C TYR A 118 -20.69 15.21 2.94
N GLU A 119 -20.17 16.37 2.52
CA GLU A 119 -18.77 16.50 2.10
C GLU A 119 -17.80 16.24 3.25
N ASN A 120 -18.05 16.79 4.44
CA ASN A 120 -17.21 16.51 5.61
C ASN A 120 -17.22 15.01 5.94
N VAL A 121 -18.39 14.36 5.87
CA VAL A 121 -18.49 12.91 6.06
C VAL A 121 -17.72 12.17 4.97
N ILE A 122 -17.78 12.57 3.70
CA ILE A 122 -16.99 11.96 2.62
C ILE A 122 -15.49 12.13 2.88
N GLN A 123 -15.03 13.36 3.14
CA GLN A 123 -13.63 13.66 3.38
C GLN A 123 -13.10 12.87 4.60
N GLU A 124 -13.88 12.80 5.68
CA GLU A 124 -13.56 12.00 6.87
C GLU A 124 -13.59 10.49 6.64
N THR A 125 -14.33 10.01 5.64
CA THR A 125 -14.49 8.57 5.35
C THR A 125 -13.55 8.05 4.29
N ILE A 126 -12.95 8.91 3.45
CA ILE A 126 -12.00 8.49 2.40
C ILE A 126 -10.54 8.77 2.75
N HIS A 127 -10.26 9.67 3.70
CA HIS A 127 -8.90 9.98 4.15
C HIS A 127 -8.55 9.33 5.48
N ASP A 128 -7.26 9.02 5.66
CA ASP A 128 -6.68 8.67 6.95
C ASP A 128 -6.52 9.93 7.80
N LYS A 129 -7.17 9.96 8.97
CA LYS A 129 -7.23 11.16 9.84
C LYS A 129 -5.86 11.61 10.35
N LEU A 130 -4.89 10.71 10.44
CA LEU A 130 -3.55 11.03 10.93
C LEU A 130 -2.69 11.69 9.85
N THR A 131 -2.70 11.13 8.65
CA THR A 131 -1.74 11.46 7.58
C THR A 131 -2.31 12.36 6.49
N GLY A 132 -3.64 12.46 6.37
CA GLY A 132 -4.32 13.18 5.28
C GLY A 132 -4.24 12.49 3.92
N LEU A 133 -3.50 11.39 3.80
CA LEU A 133 -3.54 10.52 2.62
C LEU A 133 -4.89 9.81 2.53
N PHE A 134 -5.18 9.18 1.39
CA PHE A 134 -6.33 8.29 1.31
C PHE A 134 -6.20 7.13 2.29
N ASN A 135 -7.32 6.60 2.74
CA ASN A 135 -7.32 5.36 3.50
C ASN A 135 -7.33 4.14 2.58
N ARG A 136 -7.12 2.97 3.18
CA ARG A 136 -7.12 1.69 2.48
C ARG A 136 -8.42 1.44 1.69
N THR A 137 -9.58 1.74 2.26
CA THR A 137 -10.87 1.48 1.60
C THR A 137 -10.96 2.24 0.28
N TYR A 138 -10.62 3.53 0.29
CA TYR A 138 -10.59 4.32 -0.94
C TYR A 138 -9.54 3.82 -1.93
N PHE A 139 -8.35 3.44 -1.44
CA PHE A 139 -7.31 2.88 -2.30
C PHE A 139 -7.77 1.61 -3.02
N ASP A 140 -8.40 0.67 -2.33
CA ASP A 140 -8.87 -0.59 -2.91
C ASP A 140 -9.93 -0.37 -4.01
N GLU A 141 -10.83 0.60 -3.79
CA GLU A 141 -11.81 1.03 -4.80
C GLU A 141 -11.11 1.65 -6.01
N ALA A 142 -10.23 2.64 -5.80
CA ALA A 142 -9.55 3.35 -6.87
C ALA A 142 -8.62 2.42 -7.67
N TYR A 143 -7.91 1.50 -6.99
CA TYR A 143 -7.08 0.48 -7.60
C TYR A 143 -7.89 -0.41 -8.55
N SER A 144 -9.04 -0.92 -8.11
CA SER A 144 -9.91 -1.76 -8.94
C SER A 144 -10.33 -1.06 -10.23
N GLN A 145 -10.59 0.24 -10.17
CA GLN A 145 -10.97 1.05 -11.34
C GLN A 145 -9.79 1.26 -12.29
N GLN A 146 -8.64 1.68 -11.77
CA GLN A 146 -7.46 1.93 -12.58
C GLN A 146 -6.91 0.66 -13.22
N VAL A 147 -7.01 -0.49 -12.54
CA VAL A 147 -6.70 -1.81 -13.09
C VAL A 147 -7.59 -2.13 -14.30
N ALA A 148 -8.90 -1.85 -14.22
CA ALA A 148 -9.82 -2.05 -15.33
C ALA A 148 -9.51 -1.13 -16.52
N LEU A 149 -9.15 0.13 -16.25
CA LEU A 149 -8.73 1.09 -17.29
C LEU A 149 -7.41 0.68 -17.94
N ALA A 150 -6.40 0.33 -17.14
CA ALA A 150 -5.10 -0.11 -17.61
C ALA A 150 -5.21 -1.37 -18.48
N HIS A 151 -6.02 -2.34 -18.06
CA HIS A 151 -6.25 -3.54 -18.84
C HIS A 151 -6.99 -3.24 -20.16
N ARG A 152 -7.99 -2.34 -20.15
CA ARG A 152 -8.77 -1.98 -21.34
C ARG A 152 -7.96 -1.19 -22.37
N TYR A 153 -7.16 -0.24 -21.91
CA TYR A 153 -6.41 0.69 -22.77
C TYR A 153 -4.94 0.31 -22.92
N TYR A 154 -4.50 -0.76 -22.25
CA TYR A 154 -3.13 -1.26 -22.23
C TYR A 154 -2.09 -0.18 -21.89
N HIS A 155 -2.42 0.72 -20.96
CA HIS A 155 -1.51 1.75 -20.49
C HIS A 155 -0.72 1.28 -19.27
N ASP A 156 0.44 1.87 -19.04
CA ASP A 156 1.27 1.57 -17.89
C ASP A 156 0.54 1.89 -16.57
N LEU A 157 0.67 0.99 -15.61
CA LEU A 157 0.14 1.16 -14.26
C LEU A 157 1.16 0.57 -13.29
N THR A 158 1.63 1.37 -12.33
CA THR A 158 2.64 0.92 -11.37
C THR A 158 2.17 1.12 -9.94
N VAL A 159 2.36 0.09 -9.12
CA VAL A 159 2.19 0.15 -7.66
C VAL A 159 3.56 0.27 -7.01
N ILE A 160 3.66 1.21 -6.07
CA ILE A 160 4.76 1.31 -5.11
C ILE A 160 4.18 1.02 -3.73
N PHE A 161 4.73 0.04 -3.05
CA PHE A 161 4.41 -0.27 -1.66
C PHE A 161 5.60 0.15 -0.81
N LEU A 162 5.37 0.94 0.25
CA LEU A 162 6.39 1.47 1.14
C LEU A 162 6.07 1.06 2.58
N ASP A 163 7.11 0.83 3.35
CA ASP A 163 7.04 0.50 4.77
C ASP A 163 8.17 1.23 5.52
N ILE A 164 7.84 1.85 6.66
CA ILE A 164 8.82 2.54 7.50
C ILE A 164 9.68 1.52 8.24
N ASP A 165 10.98 1.56 7.98
CA ASP A 165 11.93 0.67 8.62
C ASP A 165 11.99 0.93 10.14
N ASN A 166 11.91 -0.14 10.93
CA ASN A 166 12.05 -0.08 12.40
C ASN A 166 11.03 0.84 13.07
N PHE A 167 9.83 1.00 12.51
CA PHE A 167 8.81 1.89 13.08
C PHE A 167 8.42 1.52 14.51
N LYS A 168 8.38 0.21 14.82
CA LYS A 168 8.20 -0.27 16.19
C LYS A 168 9.26 0.27 17.15
N ASP A 169 10.54 0.29 16.74
CA ASP A 169 11.62 0.81 17.59
C ASP A 169 11.45 2.31 17.86
N VAL A 170 10.91 3.07 16.89
CA VAL A 170 10.56 4.48 17.08
C VAL A 170 9.47 4.62 18.16
N ASN A 171 8.40 3.82 18.08
CA ASN A 171 7.33 3.84 19.08
C ASN A 171 7.82 3.42 20.46
N ASP A 172 8.60 2.35 20.54
CA ASP A 172 9.06 1.77 21.80
C ASP A 172 10.09 2.69 22.48
N THR A 173 10.90 3.43 21.71
CA THR A 173 11.94 4.32 22.24
C THR A 173 11.43 5.73 22.56
N TYR A 174 10.59 6.31 21.69
CA TYR A 174 10.19 7.72 21.77
C TYR A 174 8.69 7.93 22.05
N GLY A 175 7.94 6.83 22.17
CA GLY A 175 6.50 6.82 22.41
C GLY A 175 5.65 6.96 21.14
N HIS A 176 4.38 6.57 21.25
CA HIS A 176 3.44 6.59 20.12
C HIS A 176 3.24 7.97 19.48
N LEU A 177 3.37 9.05 20.24
CA LEU A 177 3.29 10.42 19.69
C LEU A 177 4.42 10.71 18.69
N ALA A 178 5.62 10.15 18.92
CA ALA A 178 6.73 10.27 17.99
C ALA A 178 6.49 9.44 16.72
N GLY A 179 5.91 8.25 16.87
CA GLY A 179 5.49 7.42 15.73
C GLY A 179 4.41 8.10 14.88
N ASP A 180 3.41 8.70 15.52
CA ASP A 180 2.37 9.47 14.83
C ASP A 180 2.97 10.63 14.03
N GLU A 181 3.93 11.36 14.60
CA GLU A 181 4.61 12.43 13.90
C GLU A 181 5.51 11.92 12.76
N ALA A 182 6.18 10.78 12.94
CA ALA A 182 6.94 10.14 11.88
C ALA A 182 6.05 9.78 10.68
N LEU A 183 4.84 9.25 10.93
CA LEU A 183 3.84 8.95 9.90
C LEU A 183 3.39 10.22 9.16
N ARG A 184 3.11 11.30 9.90
CA ARG A 184 2.75 12.61 9.29
C ARG A 184 3.86 13.12 8.39
N LYS A 185 5.12 13.06 8.82
CA LYS A 185 6.26 13.54 8.04
C LYS A 185 6.48 12.74 6.76
N VAL A 186 6.34 11.41 6.82
CA VAL A 186 6.42 10.55 5.63
C VAL A 186 5.28 10.88 4.66
N ALA A 187 4.06 11.06 5.17
CA ALA A 187 2.91 11.43 4.36
C ALA A 187 3.05 12.83 3.70
N GLU A 188 3.55 13.82 4.43
CA GLU A 188 3.85 15.16 3.90
C GLU A 188 4.84 15.07 2.73
N ILE A 189 5.88 14.25 2.84
CA ILE A 189 6.85 14.03 1.76
C ILE A 189 6.15 13.41 0.55
N ILE A 190 5.32 12.39 0.75
CA ILE A 190 4.58 11.73 -0.33
C ILE A 190 3.66 12.73 -1.05
N LEU A 191 2.88 13.52 -0.31
CA LEU A 191 1.96 14.52 -0.86
C LEU A 191 2.67 15.59 -1.69
N GLN A 192 3.84 16.04 -1.25
CA GLN A 192 4.62 17.05 -1.97
C GLN A 192 5.30 16.52 -3.23
N GLU A 193 5.58 15.22 -3.30
CA GLU A 193 6.31 14.61 -4.41
C GLU A 193 5.41 14.04 -5.49
N LYS A 194 4.24 13.50 -5.10
CA LYS A 194 3.32 12.83 -6.03
C LYS A 194 2.67 13.85 -6.98
N ARG A 195 2.18 13.38 -8.13
CA ARG A 195 1.32 14.18 -9.01
C ARG A 195 -0.12 14.15 -8.50
N ASP A 196 -0.95 15.06 -9.00
CA ASP A 196 -2.39 15.06 -8.70
C ASP A 196 -3.08 13.78 -9.21
N SER A 197 -2.62 13.25 -10.35
CA SER A 197 -3.09 11.99 -10.94
C SER A 197 -2.71 10.74 -10.17
N ASP A 198 -1.72 10.84 -9.26
CA ASP A 198 -1.23 9.71 -8.49
C ASP A 198 -2.05 9.56 -7.22
N ILE A 199 -2.44 8.32 -6.91
CA ILE A 199 -3.19 8.01 -5.70
C ILE A 199 -2.19 7.54 -4.66
N ALA A 200 -2.21 8.14 -3.47
CA ALA A 200 -1.38 7.72 -2.34
C ALA A 200 -2.26 7.51 -1.12
N ALA A 201 -2.04 6.39 -0.44
CA ALA A 201 -2.84 5.97 0.70
C ALA A 201 -1.96 5.43 1.84
N ARG A 202 -2.45 5.60 3.07
CA ARG A 202 -1.97 4.82 4.20
C ARG A 202 -2.73 3.50 4.22
N TYR A 203 -2.03 2.41 3.92
CA TYR A 203 -2.63 1.09 3.71
C TYR A 203 -2.72 0.28 5.01
N GLY A 204 -1.76 0.50 5.92
CA GLY A 204 -1.66 -0.16 7.22
C GLY A 204 -1.06 0.76 8.28
N GLY A 205 -0.58 0.18 9.39
CA GLY A 205 -0.04 0.94 10.52
C GLY A 205 1.13 1.84 10.12
N GLU A 206 2.16 1.26 9.50
CA GLU A 206 3.38 1.93 9.03
C GLU A 206 3.60 1.81 7.50
N GLU A 207 2.54 1.42 6.80
CA GLU A 207 2.54 1.01 5.40
C GLU A 207 1.83 2.06 4.53
N PHE A 208 2.47 2.43 3.43
CA PHE A 208 1.96 3.38 2.45
C PHE A 208 1.95 2.75 1.07
N VAL A 209 0.92 3.04 0.28
CA VAL A 209 0.82 2.55 -1.09
C VAL A 209 0.55 3.71 -2.03
N LEU A 210 1.26 3.71 -3.16
CA LEU A 210 1.09 4.66 -4.24
C LEU A 210 0.73 3.92 -5.52
N LEU A 211 -0.26 4.43 -6.24
CA LEU A 211 -0.70 3.95 -7.54
C LEU A 211 -0.42 5.04 -8.58
N LEU A 212 0.53 4.76 -9.46
CA LEU A 212 0.99 5.66 -10.51
C LEU A 212 0.35 5.26 -11.83
N THR A 213 -0.51 6.12 -12.36
CA THR A 213 -1.16 5.94 -13.65
C THR A 213 -0.23 6.42 -14.78
N TYR A 214 -0.28 5.76 -15.94
CA TYR A 214 0.54 6.09 -17.11
C TYR A 214 2.05 6.21 -16.80
N THR A 215 2.52 5.38 -15.86
CA THR A 215 3.89 5.44 -15.37
C THR A 215 4.52 4.05 -15.44
N ASP A 216 5.57 3.93 -16.26
CA ASP A 216 6.34 2.72 -16.43
C ASP A 216 7.19 2.38 -15.18
N ASN A 217 7.78 1.19 -15.20
CA ASN A 217 8.56 0.64 -14.09
C ASN A 217 9.82 1.44 -13.73
N VAL A 218 10.52 1.99 -14.73
CA VAL A 218 11.76 2.75 -14.54
C VAL A 218 11.43 4.12 -13.96
N SER A 219 10.45 4.80 -14.53
CA SER A 219 9.95 6.09 -14.06
C SER A 219 9.44 6.00 -12.61
N ALA A 220 8.70 4.94 -12.29
CA ALA A 220 8.26 4.67 -10.92
C ALA A 220 9.43 4.41 -9.96
N TYR A 221 10.47 3.70 -10.39
CA TYR A 221 11.66 3.48 -9.57
C TYR A 221 12.42 4.76 -9.25
N VAL A 222 12.61 5.63 -10.25
CA VAL A 222 13.23 6.93 -10.05
C VAL A 222 12.45 7.77 -9.04
N PHE A 223 11.12 7.77 -9.15
CA PHE A 223 10.23 8.44 -8.20
C PHE A 223 10.32 7.84 -6.79
N ALA A 224 10.27 6.52 -6.65
CA ALA A 224 10.37 5.83 -5.37
C ALA A 224 11.72 6.06 -4.68
N GLU A 225 12.83 6.03 -5.43
CA GLU A 225 14.16 6.34 -4.88
C GLU A 225 14.27 7.81 -4.45
N ARG A 226 13.60 8.73 -5.15
CA ARG A 226 13.52 10.14 -4.75
C ARG A 226 12.79 10.29 -3.42
N LEU A 227 11.63 9.63 -3.26
CA LEU A 227 10.91 9.56 -1.99
C LEU A 227 11.79 8.99 -0.88
N ARG A 228 12.41 7.83 -1.11
CA ARG A 228 13.28 7.15 -0.15
C ARG A 228 14.41 8.06 0.32
N LYS A 229 15.12 8.71 -0.61
CA LYS A 229 16.20 9.65 -0.28
C LYS A 229 15.72 10.88 0.47
N ARG A 230 14.54 11.43 0.15
CA ARG A 230 13.95 12.54 0.92
C ARG A 230 13.64 12.14 2.35
N ILE A 231 13.09 10.94 2.56
CA ILE A 231 12.78 10.42 3.89
C ILE A 231 14.06 10.13 4.67
N GLU A 232 15.06 9.51 4.04
CA GLU A 232 16.37 9.23 4.65
C GLU A 232 17.09 10.50 5.13
N ASN A 233 16.98 11.58 4.35
CA ASN A 233 17.61 12.87 4.65
C ASN A 233 16.72 13.81 5.49
N LEU A 234 15.55 13.35 5.93
CA LEU A 234 14.65 14.15 6.74
C LEU A 234 15.29 14.42 8.11
N GLU A 235 15.45 15.69 8.46
CA GLU A 235 15.83 16.11 9.82
C GLU A 235 14.61 16.05 10.75
N PHE A 236 14.16 14.83 11.08
CA PHE A 236 13.03 14.64 11.97
C PHE A 236 13.45 14.82 13.44
N ARG A 237 13.05 15.93 14.04
CA ARG A 237 13.27 16.22 15.47
C ARG A 237 11.98 16.05 16.26
N PHE A 238 12.01 15.22 17.30
CA PHE A 238 10.92 15.07 18.26
C PHE A 238 11.46 15.26 19.67
N GLN A 239 10.85 16.16 20.45
CA GLN A 239 11.31 16.50 21.81
C GLN A 239 12.82 16.78 21.91
N ASN A 240 13.36 17.52 20.93
CA ASN A 240 14.77 17.89 20.81
C ASN A 240 15.75 16.73 20.50
N GLN A 241 15.25 15.53 20.21
CA GLN A 241 16.04 14.39 19.74
C GLN A 241 15.90 14.23 18.22
N LEU A 242 17.02 13.97 17.54
CA LEU A 242 17.02 13.68 16.11
C LEU A 242 16.74 12.19 15.90
N ILE A 243 15.65 11.88 15.20
CA ILE A 243 15.22 10.52 14.89
C ILE A 243 15.47 10.28 13.41
N LYS A 244 16.27 9.26 13.10
CA LYS A 244 16.50 8.86 11.70
C LYS A 244 15.37 7.96 11.23
N LEU A 245 14.73 8.33 10.13
CA LEU A 245 13.70 7.52 9.48
C LEU A 245 14.23 7.01 8.13
N THR A 246 13.96 5.76 7.81
CA THR A 246 14.17 5.20 6.47
C THR A 246 12.95 4.38 6.06
N VAL A 247 12.80 4.15 4.76
CA VAL A 247 11.74 3.31 4.22
C VAL A 247 12.31 2.25 3.31
N SER A 248 11.69 1.07 3.35
CA SER A 248 11.88 0.02 2.36
C SER A 248 10.67 -0.01 1.44
N GLY A 249 10.91 -0.18 0.13
CA GLY A 249 9.85 -0.12 -0.87
C GLY A 249 9.93 -1.24 -1.90
N GLY A 250 8.77 -1.60 -2.42
CA GLY A 250 8.59 -2.60 -3.47
C GLY A 250 7.82 -2.02 -4.64
N ILE A 251 8.22 -2.36 -5.88
CA ILE A 251 7.60 -1.84 -7.11
C ILE A 251 7.07 -2.99 -7.96
N ALA A 252 5.81 -2.88 -8.40
CA ALA A 252 5.26 -3.74 -9.42
C ALA A 252 4.51 -2.98 -10.52
N SER A 253 4.79 -3.29 -11.78
CA SER A 253 4.24 -2.57 -12.94
C SER A 253 3.53 -3.51 -13.92
N PHE A 254 2.39 -3.07 -14.41
CA PHE A 254 1.72 -3.62 -15.57
C PHE A 254 2.13 -2.84 -16.83
N PRO A 255 2.35 -3.51 -17.97
CA PRO A 255 2.24 -4.96 -18.18
C PRO A 255 3.52 -5.77 -17.86
N LEU A 256 4.58 -5.10 -17.38
CA LEU A 256 5.92 -5.69 -17.26
C LEU A 256 5.98 -6.95 -16.38
N HIS A 257 5.39 -6.91 -15.18
CA HIS A 257 5.50 -8.00 -14.21
C HIS A 257 4.32 -8.98 -14.25
N SER A 258 3.17 -8.54 -14.77
CA SER A 258 1.96 -9.35 -14.85
C SER A 258 1.09 -8.87 -16.00
N GLN A 259 0.44 -9.82 -16.71
CA GLN A 259 -0.64 -9.51 -17.65
C GLN A 259 -1.98 -9.28 -16.95
N ASP A 260 -2.07 -9.63 -15.67
CA ASP A 260 -3.21 -9.34 -14.80
C ASP A 260 -2.82 -8.24 -13.81
N PRO A 261 -3.27 -6.99 -14.03
CA PRO A 261 -2.95 -5.87 -13.17
C PRO A 261 -3.54 -6.00 -11.75
N GLN A 262 -4.47 -6.93 -11.48
CA GLN A 262 -4.98 -7.16 -10.13
C GLN A 262 -3.87 -7.65 -9.17
N LYS A 263 -2.85 -8.35 -9.70
CA LYS A 263 -1.76 -8.94 -8.92
C LYS A 263 -0.68 -7.94 -8.50
N LEU A 264 -0.68 -6.72 -9.04
CA LEU A 264 0.42 -5.76 -8.81
C LEU A 264 0.59 -5.40 -7.34
N LEU A 265 -0.50 -5.21 -6.59
CA LEU A 265 -0.43 -4.85 -5.19
C LEU A 265 0.31 -5.91 -4.37
N GLN A 266 -0.05 -7.18 -4.54
CA GLN A 266 0.62 -8.31 -3.87
C GLN A 266 2.08 -8.46 -4.32
N MET A 267 2.37 -8.21 -5.59
CA MET A 267 3.73 -8.23 -6.12
C MET A 267 4.59 -7.11 -5.53
N ALA A 268 4.05 -5.90 -5.39
CA ALA A 268 4.76 -4.78 -4.79
C ALA A 268 5.04 -5.04 -3.29
N ASP A 269 4.06 -5.56 -2.55
CA ASP A 269 4.24 -5.99 -1.15
C ASP A 269 5.34 -7.06 -1.01
N ASN A 270 5.32 -8.09 -1.85
CA ASN A 270 6.39 -9.10 -1.88
C ASN A 270 7.78 -8.49 -2.17
N ALA A 271 7.85 -7.43 -2.97
CA ALA A 271 9.10 -6.74 -3.24
C ALA A 271 9.61 -5.93 -2.03
N VAL A 272 8.74 -5.44 -1.15
CA VAL A 272 9.14 -4.83 0.13
C VAL A 272 9.91 -5.83 0.99
N TYR A 273 9.45 -7.08 1.03
CA TYR A 273 10.17 -8.15 1.74
C TYR A 273 11.61 -8.33 1.20
N LEU A 274 11.79 -8.28 -0.13
CA LEU A 274 13.12 -8.35 -0.74
C LEU A 274 14.00 -7.15 -0.34
N ALA A 275 13.44 -5.95 -0.31
CA ALA A 275 14.15 -4.75 0.12
C ALA A 275 14.59 -4.84 1.59
N LYS A 276 13.68 -5.25 2.49
CA LYS A 276 13.98 -5.42 3.92
C LYS A 276 15.07 -6.45 4.16
N GLY A 277 14.98 -7.62 3.52
CA GLY A 277 16.00 -8.66 3.69
C GLY A 277 17.35 -8.33 3.03
N ALA A 278 17.40 -7.37 2.11
CA ALA A 278 18.63 -6.86 1.49
C ALA A 278 19.30 -5.73 2.32
N GLY A 279 18.86 -5.52 3.56
CA GLY A 279 19.44 -4.55 4.49
C GLY A 279 18.64 -3.27 4.70
N LYS A 280 17.34 -3.27 4.36
CA LYS A 280 16.42 -2.12 4.53
C LYS A 280 16.84 -0.87 3.76
N ASN A 281 16.11 0.25 3.89
CA ASN A 281 16.39 1.53 3.26
C ASN A 281 16.68 1.43 1.75
N LYS A 282 15.84 0.68 1.03
CA LYS A 282 16.02 0.36 -0.39
C LYS A 282 14.69 0.23 -1.11
N ILE A 283 14.71 0.51 -2.41
CA ILE A 283 13.62 0.17 -3.33
C ILE A 283 13.98 -1.10 -4.11
N ALA A 284 13.08 -2.08 -4.13
CA ALA A 284 13.23 -3.30 -4.90
C ALA A 284 12.13 -3.41 -5.96
N HIS A 285 12.51 -3.86 -7.16
CA HIS A 285 11.52 -4.31 -8.13
C HIS A 285 11.01 -5.68 -7.75
N PHE A 286 9.73 -5.92 -7.99
CA PHE A 286 9.21 -7.27 -7.97
C PHE A 286 9.99 -8.14 -8.97
N LYS A 287 10.39 -9.30 -8.49
CA LYS A 287 10.94 -10.38 -9.31
C LYS A 287 10.14 -11.61 -8.97
N GLU A 288 9.80 -12.41 -9.96
CA GLU A 288 9.17 -13.71 -9.77
C GLU A 288 10.20 -14.70 -9.18
N GLU A 289 10.58 -14.48 -7.92
CA GLU A 289 11.51 -15.32 -7.19
C GLU A 289 10.72 -16.49 -6.61
N LYS A 290 10.76 -17.65 -7.28
CA LYS A 290 10.06 -18.89 -6.86
C LYS A 290 10.55 -19.48 -5.53
N ARG A 291 11.40 -18.77 -4.77
CA ARG A 291 12.09 -19.27 -3.57
C ARG A 291 11.47 -18.66 -2.32
N ARG A 292 11.13 -19.52 -1.35
CA ARG A 292 10.42 -19.17 -0.10
C ARG A 292 11.14 -18.18 0.83
N TYR A 293 12.46 -18.01 0.69
CA TYR A 293 13.27 -17.14 1.54
C TYR A 293 14.25 -16.34 0.70
N LEU A 294 14.41 -15.05 1.03
CA LEU A 294 15.41 -14.19 0.40
C LEU A 294 16.82 -14.70 0.72
N ARG A 295 17.64 -14.86 -0.31
CA ARG A 295 19.05 -15.29 -0.21
C ARG A 295 19.99 -14.09 -0.32
N VAL A 296 20.80 -13.87 0.70
CA VAL A 296 21.84 -12.84 0.76
C VAL A 296 23.17 -13.46 0.31
N LYS A 297 23.84 -12.83 -0.65
CA LYS A 297 25.19 -13.26 -1.07
C LYS A 297 26.20 -12.83 0.00
N ILE A 298 26.98 -13.78 0.52
CA ILE A 298 27.89 -13.51 1.63
C ILE A 298 29.38 -13.69 1.30
N GLN A 299 29.76 -14.53 0.31
CA GLN A 299 31.18 -14.71 -0.12
C GLN A 299 32.20 -14.71 1.03
N GLN A 300 31.85 -15.33 2.15
CA GLN A 300 32.70 -15.48 3.32
C GLN A 300 33.23 -16.91 3.42
N PRO A 301 34.46 -17.12 3.94
CA PRO A 301 34.95 -18.44 4.25
C PRO A 301 34.04 -19.08 5.31
N VAL A 302 33.69 -20.34 5.13
CA VAL A 302 32.88 -21.08 6.11
C VAL A 302 33.63 -22.28 6.63
N LEU A 303 33.35 -22.64 7.88
CA LEU A 303 33.83 -23.89 8.47
C LEU A 303 32.65 -24.82 8.66
N ALA A 304 32.62 -25.91 7.92
CA ALA A 304 31.60 -26.95 8.01
C ALA A 304 32.16 -28.16 8.77
N LYS A 305 31.41 -28.64 9.74
CA LYS A 305 31.74 -29.85 10.51
C LYS A 305 30.53 -30.78 10.57
N GLU A 306 30.73 -32.05 10.27
CA GLU A 306 29.70 -33.07 10.49
C GLU A 306 29.53 -33.34 11.99
N LEU A 307 28.28 -33.37 12.45
CA LEU A 307 27.93 -33.70 13.83
C LEU A 307 27.73 -35.21 13.94
N ASP A 308 28.83 -35.94 14.03
CA ASP A 308 28.88 -37.38 14.32
C ASP A 308 29.87 -37.68 15.46
N PHE A 309 29.69 -38.81 16.15
CA PHE A 309 30.49 -39.19 17.32
C PHE A 309 31.95 -39.52 16.97
N ASP A 310 32.20 -39.99 15.74
CA ASP A 310 33.53 -40.45 15.30
C ASP A 310 34.25 -39.45 14.37
N ASN A 311 33.55 -38.44 13.84
CA ASN A 311 34.10 -37.53 12.84
C ASN A 311 34.47 -36.16 13.44
N THR A 312 35.78 -35.85 13.45
CA THR A 312 36.30 -34.57 13.96
C THR A 312 36.76 -33.61 12.86
N GLU A 313 36.70 -34.04 11.59
CA GLU A 313 37.19 -33.24 10.48
C GLU A 313 36.35 -31.97 10.28
N THR A 314 37.05 -30.85 10.13
CA THR A 314 36.44 -29.57 9.81
C THR A 314 36.88 -29.17 8.42
N PHE A 315 35.90 -28.89 7.57
CA PHE A 315 36.12 -28.53 6.18
C PHE A 315 35.99 -27.02 6.00
N SER A 316 36.93 -26.43 5.29
CA SER A 316 36.87 -25.03 4.91
C SER A 316 36.25 -24.90 3.52
N GLY A 317 35.19 -24.11 3.45
CA GLY A 317 34.48 -23.81 2.23
C GLY A 317 34.35 -22.32 1.98
N MET A 318 33.70 -21.96 0.87
CA MET A 318 33.34 -20.59 0.56
C MET A 318 31.82 -20.47 0.44
N SER A 319 31.19 -19.64 1.27
CA SER A 319 29.76 -19.39 1.16
C SER A 319 29.42 -18.67 -0.14
N LYS A 320 28.29 -19.04 -0.74
CA LYS A 320 27.72 -18.36 -1.90
C LYS A 320 26.58 -17.46 -1.47
N ASP A 321 25.57 -18.04 -0.83
CA ASP A 321 24.43 -17.33 -0.30
C ASP A 321 23.85 -17.98 0.97
N ILE A 322 23.14 -17.18 1.76
CA ILE A 322 22.48 -17.59 3.01
C ILE A 322 21.05 -17.05 3.06
N CYS A 323 20.13 -17.80 3.63
CA CYS A 323 18.78 -17.36 3.95
C CYS A 323 18.30 -17.95 5.28
N VAL A 324 17.11 -17.54 5.73
CA VAL A 324 16.48 -18.08 6.95
C VAL A 324 16.34 -19.60 6.92
N GLY A 325 16.13 -20.17 5.73
CA GLY A 325 15.97 -21.61 5.56
C GLY A 325 17.25 -22.40 5.33
N GLY A 326 18.42 -21.77 5.22
CA GLY A 326 19.63 -22.51 4.86
C GLY A 326 20.79 -21.70 4.31
N ILE A 327 21.86 -22.39 3.94
CA ILE A 327 23.06 -21.82 3.34
C ILE A 327 23.50 -22.66 2.15
N LEU A 328 24.02 -22.01 1.12
CA LEU A 328 24.76 -22.62 0.02
C LEU A 328 26.23 -22.24 0.13
N PHE A 329 27.10 -23.24 0.12
CA PHE A 329 28.54 -23.02 0.15
C PHE A 329 29.26 -24.07 -0.71
N GLU A 330 30.42 -23.67 -1.22
CA GLU A 330 31.34 -24.54 -1.95
C GLU A 330 32.30 -25.19 -0.97
N ASN A 331 32.60 -26.47 -1.14
CA ASN A 331 33.52 -27.22 -0.29
C ASN A 331 34.46 -28.09 -1.13
N SER A 332 35.68 -28.33 -0.65
CA SER A 332 36.64 -29.23 -1.33
C SER A 332 36.32 -30.71 -1.11
N VAL A 333 35.44 -31.02 -0.16
CA VAL A 333 35.04 -32.38 0.21
C VAL A 333 33.52 -32.51 0.09
N SER A 334 33.07 -33.62 -0.48
CA SER A 334 31.65 -33.96 -0.53
C SER A 334 31.14 -34.25 0.89
N LEU A 335 29.96 -33.75 1.22
CA LEU A 335 29.29 -34.08 2.48
C LEU A 335 28.09 -35.00 2.17
N PRO A 336 27.80 -36.04 2.98
CA PRO A 336 26.70 -36.95 2.70
C PRO A 336 25.34 -36.23 2.67
N LEU A 337 24.48 -36.55 1.71
CA LEU A 337 23.09 -36.10 1.74
C LEU A 337 22.40 -36.58 3.01
N GLY A 338 21.72 -35.69 3.72
CA GLY A 338 21.09 -35.95 5.00
C GLY A 338 22.01 -35.77 6.22
N ALA A 339 23.32 -35.60 6.02
CA ALA A 339 24.27 -35.38 7.12
C ALA A 339 23.88 -34.13 7.93
N LEU A 340 23.89 -34.26 9.26
CA LEU A 340 23.71 -33.14 10.16
C LEU A 340 25.05 -32.43 10.32
N ILE A 341 25.12 -31.17 9.92
CA ILE A 341 26.36 -30.41 9.95
C ILE A 341 26.18 -29.09 10.70
N THR A 342 27.28 -28.62 11.27
CA THR A 342 27.43 -27.26 11.79
C THR A 342 28.23 -26.44 10.79
N VAL A 343 27.71 -25.28 10.38
CA VAL A 343 28.41 -24.33 9.51
C VAL A 343 28.63 -23.03 10.27
N LYS A 344 29.90 -22.66 10.46
CA LYS A 344 30.28 -21.37 11.04
C LYS A 344 30.55 -20.36 9.93
N VAL A 345 29.87 -19.22 9.99
CA VAL A 345 30.00 -18.12 9.03
C VAL A 345 30.50 -16.88 9.79
N PRO A 346 31.71 -16.38 9.50
CA PRO A 346 32.20 -15.14 10.09
C PRO A 346 31.37 -13.96 9.60
N VAL A 347 31.05 -13.04 10.51
CA VAL A 347 30.37 -11.78 10.19
C VAL A 347 31.28 -10.63 10.64
N ASN A 348 31.54 -9.68 9.75
CA ASN A 348 32.45 -8.57 10.05
C ASN A 348 32.01 -7.80 11.31
N GLY A 349 32.85 -7.83 12.35
CA GLY A 349 32.64 -7.07 13.59
C GLY A 349 31.84 -7.76 14.70
N SER A 350 31.43 -9.03 14.51
CA SER A 350 30.64 -9.80 15.49
C SER A 350 31.12 -11.25 15.62
N ASP A 351 30.63 -11.96 16.63
CA ASP A 351 30.82 -13.40 16.75
C ASP A 351 30.27 -14.15 15.52
N PRO A 352 30.93 -15.25 15.09
CA PRO A 352 30.52 -15.99 13.91
C PRO A 352 29.13 -16.61 14.10
N ILE A 353 28.30 -16.53 13.06
CA ILE A 353 26.99 -17.18 13.05
C ILE A 353 27.21 -18.68 12.94
N ILE A 354 26.62 -19.44 13.88
CA ILE A 354 26.64 -20.90 13.88
C ILE A 354 25.28 -21.40 13.37
N LEU A 355 25.29 -22.09 12.24
CA LEU A 355 24.11 -22.72 11.65
C LEU A 355 24.18 -24.22 11.84
N ILE A 356 23.11 -24.83 12.33
CA ILE A 356 22.99 -26.29 12.42
C ILE A 356 21.86 -26.75 11.49
N GLY A 357 22.18 -27.69 10.60
CA GLY A 357 21.26 -28.08 9.55
C GLY A 357 21.61 -29.40 8.90
N ASN A 358 20.69 -29.95 8.10
CA ASN A 358 20.96 -31.15 7.32
C ASN A 358 21.39 -30.75 5.91
N VAL A 359 22.35 -31.47 5.35
CA VAL A 359 22.70 -31.38 3.93
C VAL A 359 21.53 -31.89 3.10
N VAL A 360 21.01 -31.07 2.19
CA VAL A 360 19.87 -31.41 1.32
C VAL A 360 20.21 -31.38 -0.16
N ARG A 361 21.38 -30.87 -0.51
CA ARG A 361 21.88 -30.82 -1.88
C ARG A 361 23.40 -30.92 -1.89
N VAL A 362 23.92 -31.72 -2.81
CA VAL A 362 25.36 -31.89 -3.08
C VAL A 362 25.51 -31.99 -4.59
N GLU A 363 26.24 -31.05 -5.21
CA GLU A 363 26.54 -31.06 -6.64
C GLU A 363 28.04 -30.98 -6.86
N ALA A 364 28.59 -31.91 -7.65
CA ALA A 364 30.01 -31.91 -7.99
C ALA A 364 30.29 -31.00 -9.19
N PHE A 365 31.42 -30.31 -9.17
CA PHE A 365 31.96 -29.55 -10.30
C PHE A 365 33.13 -30.29 -10.95
N ASP A 366 33.41 -29.98 -12.22
CA ASP A 366 34.53 -30.54 -13.00
C ASP A 366 35.91 -30.26 -12.38
N ASN A 367 36.00 -29.26 -11.49
CA ASN A 367 37.22 -28.88 -10.79
C ASN A 367 37.46 -29.66 -9.46
N GLY A 368 36.63 -30.66 -9.17
CA GLY A 368 36.73 -31.48 -7.95
C GLY A 368 36.19 -30.80 -6.69
N ARG A 369 35.47 -29.68 -6.79
CA ARG A 369 34.76 -29.05 -5.66
C ARG A 369 33.28 -29.43 -5.66
N PHE A 370 32.61 -29.21 -4.53
CA PHE A 370 31.21 -29.56 -4.33
C PHE A 370 30.40 -28.34 -3.87
N ASP A 371 29.24 -28.11 -4.48
CA ASP A 371 28.22 -27.21 -3.95
C ASP A 371 27.34 -27.93 -2.95
N ILE A 372 27.39 -27.46 -1.71
CA ILE A 372 26.65 -28.01 -0.58
C ILE A 372 25.51 -27.06 -0.21
N GLY A 373 24.28 -27.53 -0.38
CA GLY A 373 23.09 -26.88 0.13
C GLY A 373 22.68 -27.48 1.47
N MET A 374 22.67 -26.67 2.52
CA MET A 374 22.24 -27.06 3.86
C MET A 374 20.92 -26.36 4.21
N THR A 375 19.96 -27.10 4.77
CA THR A 375 18.73 -26.54 5.34
C THR A 375 18.83 -26.44 6.86
N THR A 376 18.49 -25.28 7.44
CA THR A 376 18.45 -25.10 8.89
C THR A 376 17.16 -25.68 9.46
N SER A 377 17.25 -26.37 10.60
CA SER A 377 16.07 -26.90 11.29
C SER A 377 15.92 -26.22 12.65
N PHE A 378 15.02 -25.24 12.75
CA PHE A 378 14.70 -24.52 14.00
C PHE A 378 14.42 -25.47 15.18
N LYS A 379 13.81 -26.64 14.95
CA LYS A 379 13.48 -27.63 16.00
C LYS A 379 14.66 -28.44 16.56
N LYS A 380 15.84 -28.46 15.91
CA LYS A 380 16.98 -29.29 16.35
C LYS A 380 17.96 -28.55 17.27
N MET A 381 17.98 -27.21 17.25
CA MET A 381 18.80 -26.42 18.18
C MET A 381 18.44 -26.69 19.65
N ASP A 382 17.14 -26.73 19.98
CA ASP A 382 16.68 -27.08 21.33
C ASP A 382 17.11 -28.48 21.75
N LYS A 383 17.17 -29.44 20.83
CA LYS A 383 17.57 -30.82 21.13
C LYS A 383 19.06 -30.94 21.42
N ILE A 384 19.90 -30.23 20.66
CA ILE A 384 21.36 -30.24 20.84
C ILE A 384 21.72 -29.45 22.10
N ALA A 385 21.11 -28.29 22.33
CA ALA A 385 21.26 -27.54 23.58
C ALA A 385 20.84 -28.38 24.80
N ASN A 386 19.70 -29.07 24.73
CA ASN A 386 19.28 -29.96 25.81
C ASN A 386 20.20 -31.18 26.00
N ALA A 387 20.78 -31.72 24.93
CA ALA A 387 21.72 -32.85 25.01
C ALA A 387 23.09 -32.43 25.58
N GLU A 388 23.61 -31.27 25.20
CA GLU A 388 24.84 -30.71 25.78
C GLU A 388 24.64 -30.31 27.25
N ILE A 389 23.50 -29.69 27.60
CA ILE A 389 23.16 -29.39 29.00
C ILE A 389 23.02 -30.68 29.81
N ALA A 390 22.37 -31.72 29.27
CA ALA A 390 22.26 -33.02 29.95
C ALA A 390 23.63 -33.71 30.13
N SER A 391 24.52 -33.61 29.14
CA SER A 391 25.89 -34.15 29.21
C SER A 391 26.71 -33.51 30.34
N ILE A 392 26.62 -32.17 30.46
CA ILE A 392 27.28 -31.39 31.53
C ILE A 392 26.70 -31.75 32.91
N LEU A 393 25.38 -31.90 33.02
CA LEU A 393 24.71 -32.28 34.27
C LEU A 393 25.00 -33.73 34.72
N HIS A 394 25.40 -34.62 33.79
CA HIS A 394 25.78 -36.00 34.11
C HIS A 394 27.27 -36.15 34.49
N THR A 395 28.14 -35.22 34.07
CA THR A 395 29.56 -35.26 34.44
C THR A 395 29.80 -34.82 35.88
N ASP A 396 28.98 -33.92 36.42
CA ASP A 396 29.05 -33.48 37.82
C ASP A 396 28.52 -34.52 38.84
N LYS A 397 27.76 -35.52 38.39
CA LYS A 397 27.25 -36.60 39.27
C LYS A 397 28.14 -37.84 39.38
N ALA A 398 29.25 -37.87 38.64
CA ALA A 398 30.26 -38.95 38.74
C ALA A 398 31.49 -38.53 39.57
N ALA A 399 31.49 -37.29 40.10
CA ALA A 399 32.56 -36.71 40.92
C ALA A 399 32.17 -36.50 42.40
N GLU A 400 30.98 -36.96 42.80
CA GLU A 400 30.58 -37.21 44.20
C GLU A 400 30.45 -38.73 44.42
#